data_AF-A0A7Y8G4C5-F1
#
_entry.id   AF-A0A7Y8G4C5-F1
#
_cell.length_a   1.000
_cell.length_b   1.000
_cell.length_c   1.000
_cell.angle_alpha   90.00
_cell.angle_beta   90.00
_cell.angle_gamma   90.00
#
_symmetry.space_group_name_H-M   'P 1'
#
loop_
_entity.id
_entity.type
_entity.pdbx_description
1 polymer ?
#
loop_
_entity_poly.entity_id
_entity_poly.type
_entity_poly.pdbx_seq_one_letter_code
_entity_poly.pdbx_strand_id
1 'polypeptide(L)'
;MPASDCGWLTLIRVAACEGVLDLDTLVSDMPRHMEGTPKDLLLLASIEMRHGQVEKGLNRIAHAVRNNLGDVELAATHIQVMLTLSQEATEVMEKVHQALDVVEPGTSIALADERGSLQHVSIDFAGATSPSSGAEFIAPDSEFATRLIGLRVSETVSFDNLMGTQVLELKHIMSLHQRLLELSHKLVRDSVVPSKSLVTMTIPTDANGEMDFSIFLQQLDRHQSQVAESLELYEQHPLTLNLIADRLGRDVIDLVRGWPLDGPYLEVSIGVGTAHDTLPCPLQASSWVVDLAMLTELAMFGLLDVLSHLPKVYVSTATRRALDMKMESSGALRCCR
;
A
#
# COMPACT_ATOMS: atom_id res chain seq x y z
N MET A 1 12.58 6.86 -22.92
CA MET A 1 12.06 6.51 -21.58
C MET A 1 10.64 7.04 -21.44
N PRO A 2 9.73 6.30 -20.77
CA PRO A 2 8.32 6.71 -20.63
C PRO A 2 8.17 7.95 -19.72
N ALA A 3 7.09 8.71 -19.93
CA ALA A 3 6.80 9.94 -19.18
C ALA A 3 5.81 9.74 -18.02
N SER A 4 5.08 8.63 -17.99
CA SER A 4 4.02 8.33 -17.01
C SER A 4 4.35 7.13 -16.12
N ASP A 5 3.73 7.10 -14.95
CA ASP A 5 3.77 6.03 -13.94
C ASP A 5 3.45 4.64 -14.51
N CYS A 6 2.34 4.51 -15.23
CA CYS A 6 1.91 3.25 -15.83
C CYS A 6 2.90 2.75 -16.88
N GLY A 7 3.56 3.68 -17.60
CA GLY A 7 4.62 3.35 -18.55
C GLY A 7 5.86 2.78 -17.87
N TRP A 8 6.28 3.39 -16.75
CA TRP A 8 7.40 2.89 -15.94
C TRP A 8 7.09 1.57 -15.25
N LEU A 9 5.90 1.41 -14.67
CA LEU A 9 5.47 0.13 -14.11
C LEU A 9 5.48 -0.98 -15.16
N THR A 10 5.02 -0.68 -16.38
CA THR A 10 5.07 -1.64 -17.49
C THR A 10 6.50 -1.99 -17.89
N LEU A 11 7.39 -0.99 -17.96
CA LEU A 11 8.79 -1.19 -18.33
C LEU A 11 9.54 -2.03 -17.28
N ILE A 12 9.36 -1.73 -15.99
CA ILE A 12 9.93 -2.49 -14.87
C ILE A 12 9.42 -3.94 -14.93
N ARG A 13 8.12 -4.14 -15.19
CA ARG A 13 7.53 -5.47 -15.34
C ARG A 13 8.15 -6.26 -16.49
N VAL A 14 8.35 -5.64 -17.65
CA VAL A 14 9.01 -6.30 -18.80
C VAL A 14 10.44 -6.67 -18.45
N ALA A 15 11.20 -5.73 -17.87
CA ALA A 15 12.59 -5.96 -17.46
C ALA A 15 12.73 -7.11 -16.45
N ALA A 16 11.89 -7.14 -15.41
CA ALA A 16 11.90 -8.17 -14.38
C ALA A 16 11.62 -9.58 -14.95
N CYS A 17 10.83 -9.65 -16.03
CA CYS A 17 10.39 -10.93 -16.58
C CYS A 17 11.28 -11.46 -17.70
N GLU A 18 11.85 -10.58 -18.51
CA GLU A 18 12.73 -10.98 -19.61
C GLU A 18 14.19 -11.15 -19.14
N GLY A 19 14.57 -10.55 -18.00
CA GLY A 19 15.94 -10.59 -17.48
C GLY A 19 16.96 -9.88 -18.40
N VAL A 20 16.47 -9.09 -19.36
CA VAL A 20 17.25 -8.45 -20.42
C VAL A 20 17.88 -7.13 -19.95
N LEU A 21 17.32 -6.51 -18.91
CA LEU A 21 17.76 -5.24 -18.35
C LEU A 21 18.12 -5.41 -16.88
N ASP A 22 19.23 -4.81 -16.48
CA ASP A 22 19.57 -4.66 -15.06
C ASP A 22 18.51 -3.78 -14.38
N LEU A 23 17.76 -4.39 -13.46
CA LEU A 23 16.63 -3.74 -12.79
C LEU A 23 17.11 -2.59 -11.91
N ASP A 24 18.28 -2.71 -11.29
CA ASP A 24 18.84 -1.67 -10.41
C ASP A 24 19.17 -0.40 -11.21
N THR A 25 19.79 -0.58 -12.39
CA THR A 25 20.05 0.51 -13.33
C THR A 25 18.76 1.15 -13.83
N LEU A 26 17.76 0.34 -14.19
CA LEU A 26 16.46 0.84 -14.66
C LEU A 26 15.73 1.67 -13.60
N VAL A 27 15.70 1.20 -12.36
CA VAL A 27 15.06 1.89 -11.23
C VAL A 27 15.80 3.19 -10.89
N SER A 28 17.13 3.18 -10.99
CA SER A 28 17.96 4.37 -10.81
C SER A 28 17.63 5.48 -11.83
N ASP A 29 17.39 5.11 -13.09
CA ASP A 29 17.07 6.03 -14.19
C ASP A 29 15.65 6.64 -14.14
N MET A 30 14.78 6.11 -13.27
CA MET A 30 13.39 6.60 -13.18
C MET A 30 13.33 8.11 -12.82
N PRO A 31 12.50 8.94 -13.48
CA PRO A 31 12.36 10.35 -13.11
C PRO A 31 11.90 10.54 -11.67
N ARG A 32 12.50 11.50 -10.95
CA ARG A 32 12.11 11.86 -9.56
C ARG A 32 10.68 12.39 -9.48
N HIS A 33 10.27 13.16 -10.49
CA HIS A 33 8.93 13.69 -10.61
C HIS A 33 8.19 12.93 -11.69
N MET A 34 7.01 12.44 -11.36
CA MET A 34 6.17 11.69 -12.27
C MET A 34 4.72 11.93 -11.90
N GLU A 35 3.89 12.18 -12.91
CA GLU A 35 2.44 12.26 -12.73
C GLU A 35 1.85 10.86 -12.85
N GLY A 36 0.83 10.60 -12.04
CA GLY A 36 0.30 9.26 -11.89
C GLY A 36 -0.78 9.15 -10.84
N THR A 37 -1.35 7.95 -10.70
CA THR A 37 -2.26 7.69 -9.58
C THR A 37 -1.47 7.62 -8.28
N PRO A 38 -1.99 8.11 -7.14
CA PRO A 38 -1.27 8.06 -5.88
C PRO A 38 -0.85 6.64 -5.48
N LYS A 39 -1.66 5.63 -5.79
CA LYS A 39 -1.36 4.22 -5.54
C LYS A 39 -0.19 3.71 -6.39
N ASP A 40 -0.17 4.05 -7.68
CA ASP A 40 0.94 3.67 -8.57
C ASP A 40 2.25 4.35 -8.15
N LEU A 41 2.18 5.60 -7.68
CA LEU A 41 3.35 6.31 -7.15
C LEU A 41 3.91 5.64 -5.87
N LEU A 42 3.06 5.14 -4.97
CA LEU A 42 3.50 4.39 -3.80
C LEU A 42 4.11 3.03 -4.19
N LEU A 43 3.56 2.36 -5.20
CA LEU A 43 4.13 1.12 -5.72
C LEU A 43 5.52 1.35 -6.32
N LEU A 44 5.66 2.37 -7.16
CA LEU A 44 6.96 2.77 -7.72
C LEU A 44 7.96 3.13 -6.63
N ALA A 45 7.53 3.84 -5.59
CA ALA A 45 8.39 4.16 -4.46
C ALA A 45 8.85 2.92 -3.69
N SER A 46 7.96 1.94 -3.50
CA SER A 46 8.30 0.67 -2.88
C SER A 46 9.35 -0.11 -3.69
N ILE A 47 9.25 -0.09 -5.02
CA ILE A 47 10.26 -0.65 -5.93
C ILE A 47 11.58 0.13 -5.79
N GLU A 48 11.55 1.47 -5.81
CA GLU A 48 12.75 2.29 -5.61
C GLU A 48 13.48 1.94 -4.32
N MET A 49 12.77 1.82 -3.20
CA MET A 49 13.37 1.51 -1.90
C MET A 49 13.97 0.10 -1.85
N ARG A 50 13.30 -0.90 -2.43
CA ARG A 50 13.82 -2.28 -2.50
C ARG A 50 15.09 -2.41 -3.34
N HIS A 51 15.27 -1.53 -4.31
CA HIS A 51 16.45 -1.47 -5.18
C HIS A 51 17.47 -0.40 -4.72
N GLY A 52 17.51 -0.09 -3.42
CA GLY A 52 18.51 0.78 -2.80
C GLY A 52 18.32 2.29 -3.04
N GLN A 53 17.30 2.71 -3.78
CA GLN A 53 17.00 4.12 -4.04
C GLN A 53 16.10 4.70 -2.93
N VAL A 54 16.52 4.56 -1.67
CA VAL A 54 15.68 4.82 -0.48
C VAL A 54 15.13 6.24 -0.45
N GLU A 55 16.01 7.24 -0.58
CA GLU A 55 15.63 8.65 -0.51
C GLU A 55 14.69 9.07 -1.65
N LYS A 56 14.91 8.51 -2.85
CA LYS A 56 14.08 8.75 -4.02
C LYS A 56 12.65 8.24 -3.78
N GLY A 57 12.52 7.02 -3.27
CA GLY A 57 11.23 6.42 -2.94
C GLY A 57 10.51 7.16 -1.80
N LEU A 58 11.23 7.50 -0.73
CA LEU A 58 10.65 8.26 0.38
C LEU A 58 10.15 9.65 -0.06
N ASN A 59 10.89 10.34 -0.92
CA ASN A 59 10.48 11.64 -1.48
C ASN A 59 9.25 11.50 -2.40
N ARG A 60 9.15 10.41 -3.17
CA ARG A 60 7.98 10.11 -4.00
C ARG A 60 6.74 9.85 -3.15
N ILE A 61 6.86 9.06 -2.08
CA ILE A 61 5.78 8.85 -1.11
C ILE A 61 5.38 10.17 -0.49
N ALA A 62 6.36 10.96 -0.05
CA ALA A 62 6.08 12.22 0.60
C ALA A 62 5.29 13.16 -0.32
N HIS A 63 5.67 13.24 -1.59
CA HIS A 63 4.94 13.99 -2.61
C HIS A 63 3.52 13.46 -2.84
N ALA A 64 3.34 12.14 -2.98
CA ALA A 64 2.02 11.56 -3.22
C ALA A 64 1.07 11.77 -2.03
N VAL A 65 1.53 11.53 -0.80
CA VAL A 65 0.72 11.61 0.42
C VAL A 65 0.39 13.06 0.78
N ARG A 66 1.36 13.99 0.73
CA ARG A 66 1.13 15.41 1.09
C ARG A 66 0.11 16.09 0.18
N ASN A 67 -0.03 15.64 -1.05
CA ASN A 67 -0.99 16.17 -2.01
C ASN A 67 -2.38 15.54 -1.91
N ASN A 68 -2.53 14.48 -1.11
CA ASN A 68 -3.76 13.68 -0.99
C ASN A 68 -4.07 13.32 0.48
N LEU A 69 -3.85 14.27 1.41
CA LEU A 69 -3.96 14.06 2.87
C LEU A 69 -5.35 13.63 3.37
N GLY A 70 -6.40 13.77 2.55
CA GLY A 70 -7.75 13.32 2.89
C GLY A 70 -8.10 11.92 2.39
N ASP A 71 -7.22 11.27 1.62
CA ASP A 71 -7.46 9.94 1.06
C ASP A 71 -7.08 8.85 2.08
N VAL A 72 -8.10 8.30 2.73
CA VAL A 72 -7.98 7.23 3.73
C VAL A 72 -7.33 5.98 3.14
N GLU A 73 -7.61 5.66 1.88
CA GLU A 73 -7.10 4.44 1.25
C GLU A 73 -5.63 4.61 0.84
N LEU A 74 -5.24 5.81 0.42
CA LEU A 74 -3.85 6.16 0.22
C LEU A 74 -3.06 6.12 1.55
N ALA A 75 -3.63 6.66 2.62
CA ALA A 75 -3.00 6.61 3.94
C ALA A 75 -2.82 5.17 4.45
N ALA A 76 -3.82 4.31 4.26
CA ALA A 76 -3.71 2.88 4.54
C ALA A 76 -2.60 2.21 3.71
N THR A 77 -2.56 2.50 2.40
CA THR A 77 -1.51 1.99 1.50
C THR A 77 -0.13 2.46 1.93
N HIS A 78 0.02 3.73 2.35
CA HIS A 78 1.28 4.27 2.85
C HIS A 78 1.76 3.52 4.10
N ILE A 79 0.87 3.27 5.08
CA ILE A 79 1.19 2.48 6.27
C ILE A 79 1.64 1.07 5.86
N GLN A 80 0.92 0.40 4.97
CA GLN A 80 1.27 -0.95 4.51
C GLN A 80 2.65 -1.01 3.83
N VAL A 81 2.97 -0.02 2.99
CA VAL A 81 4.28 0.07 2.33
C VAL A 81 5.38 0.24 3.37
N MET A 82 5.20 1.12 4.37
CA MET A 82 6.17 1.31 5.46
C MET A 82 6.31 0.07 6.33
N LEU A 83 5.22 -0.63 6.65
CA LEU A 83 5.27 -1.88 7.40
C LEU A 83 6.05 -2.96 6.65
N THR A 84 5.80 -3.10 5.34
CA THR A 84 6.52 -4.07 4.49
C THR A 84 8.02 -3.75 4.45
N LEU A 85 8.36 -2.49 4.20
CA LEU A 85 9.75 -2.08 4.06
C LEU A 85 10.52 -2.07 5.39
N SER A 86 9.84 -1.86 6.52
CA SER A 86 10.49 -1.95 7.84
C SER A 86 11.05 -3.34 8.13
N GLN A 87 10.47 -4.39 7.53
CA GLN A 87 10.94 -5.77 7.65
C GLN A 87 12.07 -6.08 6.67
N GLU A 88 12.03 -5.48 5.47
CA GLU A 88 12.94 -5.80 4.37
C GLU A 88 14.19 -4.91 4.33
N ALA A 89 14.11 -3.66 4.82
CA ALA A 89 15.13 -2.64 4.61
C ALA A 89 15.29 -1.70 5.82
N THR A 90 16.24 -2.02 6.70
CA THR A 90 16.54 -1.23 7.92
C THR A 90 16.85 0.23 7.61
N GLU A 91 17.55 0.52 6.51
CA GLU A 91 17.89 1.88 6.06
C GLU A 91 16.67 2.78 5.86
N VAL A 92 15.52 2.22 5.46
CA VAL A 92 14.27 2.97 5.28
C VAL A 92 13.82 3.54 6.63
N MET A 93 13.81 2.71 7.67
CA MET A 93 13.37 3.11 9.00
C MET A 93 14.35 4.04 9.70
N GLU A 94 15.64 3.89 9.43
CA GLU A 94 16.67 4.84 9.89
C GLU A 94 16.46 6.24 9.29
N LYS A 95 16.13 6.34 7.98
CA LYS A 95 15.82 7.63 7.35
C LYS A 95 14.49 8.22 7.83
N VAL A 96 13.47 7.39 8.03
CA VAL A 96 12.18 7.87 8.55
C VAL A 96 12.33 8.38 9.98
N HIS A 97 12.97 7.63 10.88
CA HIS A 97 13.17 8.03 12.28
C HIS A 97 14.50 8.75 12.52
N GLN A 98 15.00 9.44 11.50
CA GLN A 98 16.26 10.17 11.60
C GLN A 98 16.18 11.19 12.74
N ALA A 99 17.14 11.11 13.67
CA ALA A 99 17.30 12.12 14.70
C ALA A 99 17.85 13.41 14.07
N LEU A 100 17.13 14.51 14.30
CA LEU A 100 17.45 15.82 13.72
C LEU A 100 17.58 16.84 14.84
N ASP A 101 18.72 17.53 14.87
CA ASP A 101 19.02 18.52 15.91
C ASP A 101 18.75 19.97 15.49
N VAL A 102 18.57 20.18 14.18
CA VAL A 102 18.45 21.50 13.56
C VAL A 102 17.31 21.46 12.55
N VAL A 103 16.55 22.56 12.47
CA VAL A 103 15.50 22.73 11.47
C VAL A 103 16.10 22.96 10.09
N GLU A 104 15.71 22.12 9.13
CA GLU A 104 16.12 22.22 7.73
C GLU A 104 14.95 21.84 6.78
N PRO A 105 15.05 22.06 5.46
CA PRO A 105 14.05 21.56 4.51
C PRO A 105 13.88 20.03 4.62
N GLY A 106 12.63 19.54 4.58
CA GLY A 106 12.33 18.12 4.80
C GLY A 106 12.14 17.75 6.28
N THR A 107 11.94 18.74 7.16
CA THR A 107 11.67 18.52 8.59
C THR A 107 10.25 18.94 8.98
N SER A 108 9.75 18.33 10.06
CA SER A 108 8.54 18.75 10.74
C SER A 108 8.88 19.11 12.18
N ILE A 109 8.34 20.24 12.64
CA ILE A 109 8.61 20.80 13.96
C ILE A 109 7.32 20.95 14.76
N ALA A 110 7.43 20.78 16.07
CA ALA A 110 6.37 21.11 17.02
C ALA A 110 6.72 22.42 17.75
N LEU A 111 5.86 23.42 17.61
CA LEU A 111 5.97 24.73 18.21
C LEU A 111 4.94 24.86 19.34
N ALA A 112 5.38 25.29 20.52
CA ALA A 112 4.50 25.59 21.65
C ALA A 112 4.29 27.11 21.78
N ASP A 113 3.04 27.54 21.95
CA ASP A 113 2.74 28.92 22.35
C ASP A 113 2.93 29.13 23.87
N GLU A 114 2.79 30.38 24.33
CA GLU A 114 2.88 30.75 25.75
C GLU A 114 1.88 29.99 26.66
N ARG A 115 0.80 29.44 26.08
CA ARG A 115 -0.21 28.65 26.79
C ARG A 115 0.11 27.16 26.78
N GLY A 116 1.20 26.74 26.14
CA GLY A 116 1.62 25.36 26.00
C GLY A 116 0.87 24.60 24.91
N SER A 117 0.11 25.27 24.04
CA SER A 117 -0.57 24.64 22.90
C SER A 117 0.46 24.27 21.83
N LEU A 118 0.50 22.98 21.46
CA LEU A 118 1.40 22.46 20.44
C LEU A 118 0.78 22.57 19.05
N GLN A 119 1.51 23.20 18.14
CA GLN A 119 1.18 23.26 16.71
C GLN A 119 2.32 22.64 15.90
N HIS A 120 1.97 21.88 14.87
CA HIS A 120 2.96 21.32 13.96
C HIS A 120 3.10 22.20 12.73
N VAL A 121 4.34 22.33 12.26
CA VAL A 121 4.68 22.99 10.99
C VAL A 121 5.69 22.10 10.28
N SER A 122 5.43 21.83 9.01
CA SER A 122 6.21 20.93 8.17
C SER A 122 6.82 21.70 7.00
N ILE A 123 8.15 21.74 6.92
CA ILE A 123 8.89 22.43 5.86
C ILE A 123 9.17 21.41 4.75
N ASP A 124 8.66 21.66 3.55
CA ASP A 124 8.82 20.76 2.40
C ASP A 124 10.30 20.64 1.96
N PHE A 125 10.60 19.63 1.15
CA PHE A 125 11.94 19.41 0.62
C PHE A 125 12.42 20.57 -0.25
N ALA A 126 13.73 20.76 -0.31
CA ALA A 126 14.34 21.71 -1.23
C ALA A 126 13.93 21.42 -2.68
N GLY A 127 13.44 22.43 -3.40
CA GLY A 127 12.98 22.29 -4.79
C GLY A 127 11.59 21.67 -4.96
N ALA A 128 10.84 21.45 -3.87
CA ALA A 128 9.43 21.08 -3.96
C ALA A 128 8.60 22.22 -4.59
N THR A 129 7.74 21.88 -5.55
CA THR A 129 6.75 22.80 -6.13
C THR A 129 5.59 23.02 -5.16
N SER A 130 5.24 24.29 -4.91
CA SER A 130 4.16 24.73 -4.01
C SER A 130 2.75 24.59 -4.62
N PRO A 131 1.65 24.44 -3.83
CA PRO A 131 1.57 23.95 -2.46
C PRO A 131 0.76 22.65 -2.35
N SER A 132 1.13 21.81 -1.40
CA SER A 132 0.24 20.78 -0.83
C SER A 132 -1.00 21.43 -0.22
N SER A 133 -2.14 20.77 -0.29
CA SER A 133 -3.45 21.27 0.18
C SER A 133 -3.59 21.36 1.71
N GLY A 134 -2.61 20.87 2.48
CA GLY A 134 -2.62 20.85 3.94
C GLY A 134 -2.03 22.11 4.57
N ALA A 135 -2.77 22.72 5.51
CA ALA A 135 -2.36 23.92 6.26
C ALA A 135 -1.06 23.76 7.09
N GLU A 136 -0.59 22.52 7.30
CA GLU A 136 0.62 22.22 8.06
C GLU A 136 1.91 22.33 7.21
N PHE A 137 1.82 22.34 5.88
CA PHE A 137 2.98 22.24 5.00
C PHE A 137 3.31 23.59 4.37
N ILE A 138 4.57 24.02 4.51
CA ILE A 138 5.06 25.29 4.00
C ILE A 138 6.26 25.08 3.08
N ALA A 139 6.39 25.96 2.08
CA ALA A 139 7.52 25.96 1.18
C ALA A 139 8.80 26.42 1.92
N PRO A 140 9.97 25.85 1.61
CA PRO A 140 11.23 26.18 2.28
C PRO A 140 11.69 27.63 2.04
N ASP A 141 11.22 28.27 0.98
CA ASP A 141 11.50 29.67 0.63
C ASP A 141 10.48 30.66 1.21
N SER A 142 9.47 30.18 1.93
CA SER A 142 8.51 31.06 2.59
C SER A 142 9.16 31.88 3.70
N GLU A 143 8.67 33.10 3.92
CA GLU A 143 9.15 33.96 5.01
C GLU A 143 9.07 33.25 6.37
N PHE A 144 8.02 32.44 6.57
CA PHE A 144 7.84 31.66 7.79
C PHE A 144 8.93 30.58 7.94
N ALA A 145 9.22 29.80 6.88
CA ALA A 145 10.25 28.77 6.92
C ALA A 145 11.65 29.35 7.13
N THR A 146 11.99 30.46 6.47
CA THR A 146 13.32 31.08 6.58
C THR A 146 13.67 31.56 8.00
N ARG A 147 12.66 31.95 8.80
CA ARG A 147 12.86 32.28 10.22
C ARG A 147 13.02 31.06 11.13
N LEU A 148 12.53 29.89 10.68
CA LEU A 148 12.59 28.64 11.44
C LEU A 148 13.85 27.83 11.13
N ILE A 149 14.33 27.87 9.89
CA ILE A 149 15.51 27.14 9.44
C ILE A 149 16.73 27.56 10.28
N GLY A 150 17.47 26.57 10.77
CA GLY A 150 18.63 26.75 11.64
C GLY A 150 18.31 26.72 13.14
N LEU A 151 17.04 26.77 13.54
CA LEU A 151 16.66 26.66 14.94
C LEU A 151 16.92 25.27 15.52
N ARG A 152 17.09 25.20 16.83
CA ARG A 152 17.24 23.97 17.63
C ARG A 152 16.12 23.85 18.66
N VAL A 153 15.98 22.66 19.25
CA VAL A 153 15.04 22.43 20.36
C VAL A 153 15.34 23.39 21.52
N SER A 154 14.28 23.91 22.13
CA SER A 154 14.27 24.93 23.19
C SER A 154 14.62 26.35 22.75
N GLU A 155 14.86 26.59 21.45
CA GLU A 155 14.96 27.96 20.93
C GLU A 155 13.57 28.54 20.64
N THR A 156 13.48 29.88 20.69
CA THR A 156 12.23 30.61 20.48
C THR A 156 12.26 31.45 19.22
N VAL A 157 11.13 31.56 18.55
CA VAL A 157 10.93 32.38 17.36
C VAL A 157 9.73 33.29 17.56
N SER A 158 9.78 34.49 16.97
CA SER A 158 8.71 35.48 17.08
C SER A 158 8.10 35.81 15.72
N PHE A 159 6.78 35.82 15.68
CA PHE A 159 5.99 36.18 14.50
C PHE A 159 5.05 37.32 14.83
N ASP A 160 5.00 38.32 13.94
CA ASP A 160 4.04 39.41 14.08
C ASP A 160 2.68 38.95 13.52
N ASN A 161 1.63 39.18 14.30
CA ASN A 161 0.25 38.87 13.95
C ASN A 161 -0.64 40.11 14.17
N LEU A 162 -1.93 39.99 13.85
CA LEU A 162 -2.90 41.09 13.96
C LEU A 162 -3.03 41.67 15.39
N MET A 163 -2.75 40.86 16.42
CA MET A 163 -2.92 41.20 17.83
C MET A 163 -1.60 41.56 18.54
N GLY A 164 -0.46 41.48 17.86
CA GLY A 164 0.87 41.75 18.41
C GLY A 164 1.91 40.74 17.95
N THR A 165 2.95 40.52 18.77
CA THR A 165 3.99 39.53 18.49
C THR A 165 3.69 38.24 19.24
N GLN A 166 3.63 37.12 18.52
CA GLN A 166 3.50 35.78 19.07
C GLN A 166 4.88 35.15 19.19
N VAL A 167 5.26 34.74 20.39
CA VAL A 167 6.48 33.98 20.66
C VAL A 167 6.13 32.49 20.70
N LEU A 168 6.88 31.69 19.96
CA LEU A 168 6.74 30.24 19.91
C LEU A 168 8.06 29.58 20.30
N GLU A 169 7.99 28.54 21.11
CA GLU A 169 9.15 27.73 21.49
C GLU A 169 9.19 26.43 20.70
N LEU A 170 10.35 26.08 20.15
CA LEU A 170 10.55 24.82 19.45
C LEU A 170 10.69 23.68 20.47
N LYS A 171 9.74 22.73 20.45
CA LYS A 171 9.73 21.59 21.37
C LYS A 171 10.28 20.29 20.79
N HIS A 172 10.12 20.10 19.48
CA HIS A 172 10.48 18.84 18.83
C HIS A 172 10.81 19.05 17.36
N ILE A 173 11.77 18.27 16.84
CA ILE A 173 12.13 18.19 15.42
C ILE A 173 12.04 16.72 15.02
N MET A 174 11.41 16.42 13.88
CA MET A 174 11.36 15.09 13.27
C MET A 174 11.48 15.19 11.76
N SER A 175 11.73 14.06 11.10
CA SER A 175 11.71 14.03 9.64
C SER A 175 10.28 14.28 9.10
N LEU A 176 10.18 14.87 7.92
CA LEU A 176 8.89 15.01 7.23
C LEU A 176 8.25 13.64 6.93
N HIS A 177 9.05 12.61 6.68
CA HIS A 177 8.57 11.25 6.45
C HIS A 177 7.89 10.67 7.69
N GLN A 178 8.49 10.85 8.87
CA GLN A 178 7.89 10.43 10.14
C GLN A 178 6.56 11.16 10.35
N ARG A 179 6.52 12.47 10.12
CA ARG A 179 5.28 13.24 10.28
C ARG A 179 4.17 12.76 9.35
N LEU A 180 4.49 12.48 8.09
CA LEU A 180 3.51 11.97 7.12
C LEU A 180 2.98 10.58 7.50
N LEU A 181 3.82 9.74 8.10
CA LEU A 181 3.39 8.44 8.65
C LEU A 181 2.44 8.62 9.84
N GLU A 182 2.73 9.54 10.77
CA GLU A 182 1.83 9.90 11.87
C GLU A 182 0.47 10.40 11.37
N LEU A 183 0.48 11.29 10.38
CA LEU A 183 -0.73 11.82 9.76
C LEU A 183 -1.55 10.73 9.06
N SER A 184 -0.89 9.80 8.38
CA SER A 184 -1.56 8.66 7.74
C SER A 184 -2.20 7.74 8.77
N HIS A 185 -1.48 7.42 9.85
CA HIS A 185 -2.00 6.62 10.96
C HIS A 185 -3.19 7.31 11.65
N LYS A 186 -3.10 8.62 11.89
CA LYS A 186 -4.19 9.43 12.44
C LYS A 186 -5.42 9.39 11.53
N LEU A 187 -5.24 9.58 10.23
CA LEU A 187 -6.35 9.57 9.27
C LEU A 187 -7.07 8.23 9.25
N VAL A 188 -6.33 7.11 9.17
CA VAL A 188 -6.94 5.77 9.13
C VAL A 188 -7.67 5.47 10.45
N ARG A 189 -7.09 5.85 11.59
CA ARG A 189 -7.70 5.62 12.90
C ARG A 189 -8.96 6.47 13.11
N ASP A 190 -8.93 7.74 12.71
CA ASP A 190 -10.01 8.70 13.01
C ASP A 190 -11.11 8.69 11.92
N SER A 191 -10.93 7.95 10.82
CA SER A 191 -11.89 7.91 9.72
C SER A 191 -13.18 7.17 10.06
N VAL A 192 -14.33 7.77 9.71
CA VAL A 192 -15.65 7.15 9.79
C VAL A 192 -15.86 6.11 8.69
N VAL A 193 -15.32 6.38 7.50
CA VAL A 193 -15.34 5.42 6.38
C VAL A 193 -14.05 4.60 6.48
N PRO A 194 -14.13 3.30 6.86
CA PRO A 194 -12.94 2.49 7.03
C PRO A 194 -12.24 2.28 5.68
N SER A 195 -10.92 2.13 5.73
CA SER A 195 -10.16 1.62 4.59
C SER A 195 -10.59 0.19 4.27
N LYS A 196 -10.52 -0.17 2.99
CA LYS A 196 -10.78 -1.55 2.53
C LYS A 196 -9.58 -2.48 2.76
N SER A 197 -8.39 -1.91 2.89
CA SER A 197 -7.12 -2.65 2.92
C SER A 197 -6.48 -2.70 4.30
N LEU A 198 -6.78 -1.74 5.19
CA LEU A 198 -6.22 -1.72 6.54
C LEU A 198 -7.26 -1.28 7.57
N VAL A 199 -7.29 -1.97 8.72
CA VAL A 199 -8.13 -1.59 9.86
C VAL A 199 -7.22 -1.36 11.07
N THR A 200 -7.35 -0.19 11.68
CA THR A 200 -6.73 0.11 12.97
C THR A 200 -7.69 -0.29 14.08
N MET A 201 -7.24 -1.16 14.99
CA MET A 201 -8.05 -1.64 16.11
C MET A 201 -7.34 -1.35 17.43
N THR A 202 -8.10 -0.88 18.42
CA THR A 202 -7.65 -0.77 19.80
C THR A 202 -8.18 -1.97 20.58
N ILE A 203 -7.30 -2.75 21.20
CA ILE A 203 -7.71 -3.85 22.09
C ILE A 203 -8.15 -3.22 23.42
N PRO A 204 -9.43 -3.31 23.80
CA PRO A 204 -9.87 -2.84 25.10
C PRO A 204 -9.31 -3.75 26.20
N THR A 205 -9.05 -3.18 27.36
CA THR A 205 -8.81 -3.94 28.60
C THR A 205 -10.09 -4.10 29.38
N ASP A 206 -10.31 -5.29 29.94
CA ASP A 206 -11.43 -5.61 30.81
C ASP A 206 -11.31 -4.95 32.19
N ALA A 207 -12.32 -5.15 33.05
CA ALA A 207 -12.34 -4.60 34.40
C ALA A 207 -11.21 -5.11 35.32
N ASN A 208 -10.54 -6.20 34.94
CA ASN A 208 -9.40 -6.78 35.66
C ASN A 208 -8.04 -6.31 35.11
N GLY A 209 -8.04 -5.51 34.04
CA GLY A 209 -6.84 -5.05 33.36
C GLY A 209 -6.28 -6.05 32.34
N GLU A 210 -7.00 -7.14 32.05
CA GLU A 210 -6.64 -8.12 31.04
C GLU A 210 -7.17 -7.70 29.66
N MET A 211 -6.52 -8.14 28.58
CA MET A 211 -6.97 -7.82 27.22
C MET A 211 -8.30 -8.51 26.91
N ASP A 212 -9.31 -7.72 26.55
CA ASP A 212 -10.63 -8.22 26.16
C ASP A 212 -10.69 -8.46 24.64
N PHE A 213 -10.65 -9.73 24.26
CA PHE A 213 -10.76 -10.17 22.86
C PHE A 213 -12.20 -10.40 22.38
N SER A 214 -13.21 -10.19 23.22
CA SER A 214 -14.61 -10.55 22.90
C SER A 214 -15.12 -9.88 21.62
N ILE A 215 -14.78 -8.60 21.41
CA ILE A 215 -15.14 -7.85 20.20
C ILE A 215 -14.51 -8.48 18.95
N PHE A 216 -13.28 -8.99 19.04
CA PHE A 216 -12.59 -9.63 17.92
C PHE A 216 -13.26 -10.94 17.55
N LEU A 217 -13.64 -11.76 18.54
CA LEU A 217 -14.35 -13.00 18.30
C LEU A 217 -15.70 -12.76 17.63
N GLN A 218 -16.46 -11.75 18.09
CA GLN A 218 -17.73 -11.38 17.45
C GLN A 218 -17.55 -10.89 16.01
N GLN A 219 -16.50 -10.12 15.73
CA GLN A 219 -16.21 -9.68 14.37
C GLN A 219 -15.79 -10.84 13.47
N LEU A 220 -15.01 -11.79 13.99
CA LEU A 220 -14.60 -13.00 13.30
C LEU A 220 -15.82 -13.87 12.95
N ASP A 221 -16.72 -14.11 13.90
CA ASP A 221 -17.94 -14.90 13.70
C ASP A 221 -18.86 -14.26 12.64
N ARG A 222 -19.00 -12.93 12.69
CA ARG A 222 -19.77 -12.19 11.69
C ARG A 222 -19.16 -12.29 10.30
N HIS A 223 -17.83 -12.17 10.20
CA HIS A 223 -17.12 -12.36 8.94
C HIS A 223 -17.27 -13.79 8.40
N GLN A 224 -17.15 -14.81 9.27
CA GLN A 224 -17.38 -16.21 8.86
C GLN A 224 -18.80 -16.42 8.32
N SER A 225 -19.80 -15.83 8.99
CA SER A 225 -21.20 -15.89 8.54
C SER A 225 -21.40 -15.24 7.17
N GLN A 226 -20.75 -14.11 6.90
CA GLN A 226 -20.80 -13.43 5.59
C GLN A 226 -20.14 -14.24 4.47
N VAL A 227 -19.05 -14.93 4.78
CA VAL A 227 -18.40 -15.86 3.84
C VAL A 227 -19.33 -17.02 3.52
N ALA A 228 -19.94 -17.63 4.54
CA ALA A 228 -20.87 -18.75 4.36
C ALA A 228 -22.08 -18.35 3.48
N GLU A 229 -22.70 -17.20 3.75
CA GLU A 229 -23.81 -16.66 2.93
C GLU A 229 -23.37 -16.42 1.48
N SER A 230 -22.16 -15.89 1.26
CA SER A 230 -21.66 -15.62 -0.09
C SER A 230 -21.39 -16.90 -0.88
N LEU A 231 -20.95 -17.98 -0.21
CA LEU A 231 -20.75 -19.29 -0.82
C LEU A 231 -22.07 -19.98 -1.13
N GLU A 232 -23.07 -19.88 -0.24
CA GLU A 232 -24.42 -20.39 -0.51
C GLU A 232 -25.04 -19.71 -1.75
N LEU A 233 -24.82 -18.41 -1.91
CA LEU A 233 -25.26 -17.68 -3.11
C LEU A 233 -24.52 -18.11 -4.38
N TYR A 234 -23.24 -18.49 -4.27
CA TYR A 234 -22.49 -19.04 -5.39
C TYR A 234 -23.00 -20.44 -5.79
N GLU A 235 -23.42 -21.27 -4.82
CA GLU A 235 -24.03 -22.56 -5.10
C GLU A 235 -25.40 -22.42 -5.81
N GLN A 236 -26.19 -21.43 -5.42
CA GLN A 236 -27.56 -21.25 -5.93
C GLN A 236 -27.64 -20.48 -7.26
N HIS A 237 -26.61 -19.70 -7.61
CA HIS A 237 -26.64 -18.79 -8.77
C HIS A 237 -25.32 -18.82 -9.54
N PRO A 238 -25.33 -18.64 -10.87
CA PRO A 238 -24.13 -18.58 -11.70
C PRO A 238 -23.39 -17.24 -11.51
N LEU A 239 -22.83 -17.01 -10.32
CA LEU A 239 -21.97 -15.88 -10.01
C LEU A 239 -20.53 -16.25 -10.38
N THR A 240 -19.79 -15.31 -10.98
CA THR A 240 -18.37 -15.54 -11.29
C THR A 240 -17.53 -15.44 -10.02
N LEU A 241 -16.42 -16.18 -9.96
CA LEU A 241 -15.49 -16.12 -8.83
C LEU A 241 -14.96 -14.70 -8.57
N ASN A 242 -14.83 -13.88 -9.60
CA ASN A 242 -14.41 -12.49 -9.43
C ASN A 242 -15.46 -11.66 -8.68
N LEU A 243 -16.75 -11.87 -8.94
CA LEU A 243 -17.82 -11.16 -8.23
C LEU A 243 -17.90 -11.58 -6.75
N ILE A 244 -17.67 -12.86 -6.46
CA ILE A 244 -17.58 -13.36 -5.09
C ILE A 244 -16.34 -12.79 -4.39
N ALA A 245 -15.20 -12.76 -5.06
CA ALA A 245 -13.97 -12.17 -4.54
C ALA A 245 -14.16 -10.68 -4.20
N ASP A 246 -14.75 -9.90 -5.13
CA ASP A 246 -15.07 -8.49 -4.94
C ASP A 246 -16.03 -8.26 -3.76
N ARG A 247 -17.06 -9.11 -3.61
CA ARG A 247 -18.02 -9.03 -2.50
C ARG A 247 -17.38 -9.33 -1.14
N LEU A 248 -16.43 -10.26 -1.12
CA LEU A 248 -15.69 -10.63 0.08
C LEU A 248 -14.47 -9.71 0.34
N GLY A 249 -14.21 -8.75 -0.55
CA GLY A 249 -13.05 -7.86 -0.47
C GLY A 249 -11.72 -8.60 -0.57
N ARG A 250 -11.69 -9.74 -1.27
CA ARG A 250 -10.50 -10.59 -1.46
C ARG A 250 -10.11 -10.60 -2.93
N ASP A 251 -8.86 -10.94 -3.21
CA ASP A 251 -8.46 -11.29 -4.57
C ASP A 251 -8.83 -12.77 -4.88
N VAL A 252 -8.91 -13.09 -6.16
CA VAL A 252 -9.29 -14.44 -6.62
C VAL A 252 -8.28 -15.51 -6.16
N ILE A 253 -6.99 -15.16 -6.02
CA ILE A 253 -5.97 -16.11 -5.57
C ILE A 253 -6.22 -16.49 -4.10
N ASP A 254 -6.50 -15.50 -3.24
CA ASP A 254 -6.85 -15.76 -1.84
C ASP A 254 -8.20 -16.46 -1.68
N LEU A 255 -9.17 -16.14 -2.55
CA LEU A 255 -10.46 -16.82 -2.54
C LEU A 255 -10.31 -18.32 -2.84
N VAL A 256 -9.57 -18.67 -3.90
CA VAL A 256 -9.33 -20.06 -4.30
C VAL A 256 -8.48 -20.80 -3.26
N ARG A 257 -7.44 -20.15 -2.71
CA ARG A 257 -6.59 -20.76 -1.65
C ARG A 257 -7.32 -20.96 -0.34
N GLY A 258 -8.28 -20.09 -0.03
CA GLY A 258 -9.12 -20.18 1.15
C GLY A 258 -10.45 -20.90 0.91
N TRP A 259 -10.63 -21.55 -0.25
CA TRP A 259 -11.89 -22.21 -0.58
C TRP A 259 -12.13 -23.38 0.38
N PRO A 260 -13.33 -23.48 1.00
CA PRO A 260 -13.60 -24.54 1.96
C PRO A 260 -13.65 -25.90 1.26
N LEU A 261 -13.11 -26.92 1.93
CA LEU A 261 -13.14 -28.31 1.44
C LEU A 261 -14.56 -28.85 1.30
N ASP A 262 -15.46 -28.40 2.17
CA ASP A 262 -16.89 -28.74 2.16
C ASP A 262 -17.73 -27.68 1.40
N GLY A 263 -17.08 -26.81 0.62
CA GLY A 263 -17.72 -25.77 -0.17
C GLY A 263 -18.31 -26.27 -1.49
N PRO A 264 -19.08 -25.42 -2.19
CA PRO A 264 -19.56 -25.73 -3.54
C PRO A 264 -18.41 -25.93 -4.52
N TYR A 265 -18.59 -26.79 -5.51
CA TYR A 265 -17.60 -27.01 -6.57
C TYR A 265 -17.38 -25.74 -7.37
N LEU A 266 -16.11 -25.46 -7.69
CA LEU A 266 -15.75 -24.35 -8.58
C LEU A 266 -16.16 -24.72 -10.02
N GLU A 267 -17.37 -24.36 -10.43
CA GLU A 267 -17.86 -24.62 -11.77
C GLU A 267 -17.33 -23.57 -12.76
N VAL A 268 -16.60 -24.03 -13.79
CA VAL A 268 -16.00 -23.19 -14.84
C VAL A 268 -16.71 -23.36 -16.20
N SER A 269 -17.74 -24.21 -16.28
CA SER A 269 -18.40 -24.57 -17.55
C SER A 269 -19.89 -24.24 -17.57
N ILE A 270 -20.29 -23.39 -18.53
CA ILE A 270 -21.70 -23.03 -18.82
C ILE A 270 -22.39 -24.11 -19.68
N GLY A 271 -21.94 -25.36 -19.59
CA GLY A 271 -22.46 -26.47 -20.38
C GLY A 271 -23.50 -27.27 -19.59
N VAL A 272 -24.74 -27.33 -20.07
CA VAL A 272 -25.71 -28.33 -19.60
C VAL A 272 -25.22 -29.70 -20.09
N GLY A 273 -24.40 -30.35 -19.27
CA GLY A 273 -23.82 -31.65 -19.52
C GLY A 273 -23.11 -32.08 -18.25
N THR A 274 -23.40 -33.29 -17.78
CA THR A 274 -22.80 -33.92 -16.60
C THR A 274 -21.30 -33.59 -16.53
N ALA A 275 -20.90 -32.89 -15.47
CA ALA A 275 -19.61 -32.22 -15.27
C ALA A 275 -18.36 -33.14 -15.24
N HIS A 276 -18.40 -34.32 -15.87
CA HIS A 276 -17.39 -35.36 -15.71
C HIS A 276 -16.92 -36.03 -17.02
N ASP A 277 -17.53 -35.79 -18.18
CA ASP A 277 -17.18 -36.58 -19.36
C ASP A 277 -16.63 -35.76 -20.51
N THR A 278 -15.32 -35.94 -20.72
CA THR A 278 -14.55 -35.70 -21.94
C THR A 278 -14.43 -34.25 -22.42
N LEU A 279 -13.19 -33.76 -22.44
CA LEU A 279 -12.83 -32.54 -23.17
C LEU A 279 -13.34 -32.66 -24.62
N PRO A 280 -14.13 -31.70 -25.13
CA PRO A 280 -14.74 -31.79 -26.45
C PRO A 280 -13.73 -31.72 -27.60
N CYS A 281 -12.44 -31.52 -27.30
CA CYS A 281 -11.38 -31.48 -28.30
C CYS A 281 -10.13 -32.28 -27.86
N PRO A 282 -9.37 -32.86 -28.81
CA PRO A 282 -8.09 -33.47 -28.50
C PRO A 282 -7.12 -32.44 -27.90
N LEU A 283 -6.52 -32.76 -26.76
CA LEU A 283 -5.55 -31.92 -26.03
C LEU A 283 -4.43 -31.34 -26.93
N GLN A 284 -4.06 -32.09 -27.98
CA GLN A 284 -2.92 -31.83 -28.85
C GLN A 284 -3.18 -30.85 -30.00
N ALA A 285 -4.43 -30.47 -30.28
CA ALA A 285 -4.78 -29.64 -31.45
C ALA A 285 -5.18 -28.19 -31.11
N SER A 286 -5.26 -27.85 -29.82
CA SER A 286 -5.89 -26.60 -29.37
C SER A 286 -4.90 -25.68 -28.66
N SER A 287 -5.06 -24.37 -28.87
CA SER A 287 -4.45 -23.35 -28.01
C SER A 287 -5.27 -23.23 -26.73
N TRP A 288 -4.61 -23.29 -25.59
CA TRP A 288 -5.24 -23.23 -24.27
C TRP A 288 -5.12 -21.83 -23.69
N VAL A 289 -6.21 -21.30 -23.16
CA VAL A 289 -6.19 -20.08 -22.34
C VAL A 289 -6.49 -20.49 -20.92
N VAL A 290 -5.56 -20.22 -20.01
CA VAL A 290 -5.69 -20.59 -18.60
C VAL A 290 -5.98 -19.33 -17.80
N ASP A 291 -7.02 -19.38 -16.98
CA ASP A 291 -7.42 -18.28 -16.12
C ASP A 291 -6.64 -18.29 -14.79
N LEU A 292 -6.88 -17.27 -13.97
CA LEU A 292 -6.17 -17.10 -12.71
C LEU A 292 -6.56 -18.16 -11.67
N ALA A 293 -7.83 -18.59 -11.67
CA ALA A 293 -8.33 -19.57 -10.72
C ALA A 293 -7.66 -20.93 -10.96
N MET A 294 -7.63 -21.40 -12.21
CA MET A 294 -7.02 -22.67 -12.57
C MET A 294 -5.50 -22.69 -12.33
N LEU A 295 -4.79 -21.59 -12.62
CA LEU A 295 -3.37 -21.49 -12.24
C LEU A 295 -3.16 -21.60 -10.73
N THR A 296 -4.05 -20.99 -9.95
CA THR A 296 -3.97 -21.02 -8.49
C THR A 296 -4.22 -22.42 -7.94
N GLU A 297 -5.23 -23.14 -8.45
CA GLU A 297 -5.50 -24.53 -8.08
C GLU A 297 -4.34 -25.45 -8.44
N LEU A 298 -3.85 -25.39 -9.68
CA LEU A 298 -2.70 -26.20 -10.10
C LEU A 298 -1.46 -25.93 -9.23
N ALA A 299 -1.23 -24.67 -8.85
CA ALA A 299 -0.15 -24.30 -7.93
C ALA A 299 -0.36 -24.88 -6.53
N MET A 300 -1.59 -24.84 -5.99
CA MET A 300 -1.92 -25.40 -4.68
C MET A 300 -1.68 -26.91 -4.60
N PHE A 301 -2.01 -27.63 -5.67
CA PHE A 301 -1.82 -29.08 -5.75
C PHE A 301 -0.41 -29.49 -6.21
N GLY A 302 0.46 -28.54 -6.55
CA GLY A 302 1.80 -28.84 -7.07
C GLY A 302 1.79 -29.44 -8.47
N LEU A 303 0.74 -29.18 -9.25
CA LEU A 303 0.45 -29.75 -10.57
C LEU A 303 0.66 -28.74 -11.72
N LEU A 304 1.49 -27.71 -11.51
CA LEU A 304 1.80 -26.72 -12.56
C LEU A 304 2.53 -27.35 -13.76
N ASP A 305 3.25 -28.44 -13.52
CA ASP A 305 3.92 -29.25 -14.53
C ASP A 305 2.94 -29.81 -15.58
N VAL A 306 1.67 -30.00 -15.24
CA VAL A 306 0.63 -30.43 -16.18
C VAL A 306 0.51 -29.48 -17.38
N LEU A 307 0.75 -28.18 -17.18
CA LEU A 307 0.71 -27.19 -18.26
C LEU A 307 1.82 -27.41 -19.30
N SER A 308 2.92 -28.07 -18.93
CA SER A 308 4.01 -28.40 -19.87
C SER A 308 3.62 -29.48 -20.89
N HIS A 309 2.58 -30.26 -20.60
CA HIS A 309 2.05 -31.26 -21.53
C HIS A 309 1.09 -30.68 -22.57
N LEU A 310 0.71 -29.39 -22.43
CA LEU A 310 -0.15 -28.70 -23.38
C LEU A 310 0.69 -28.07 -24.50
N PRO A 311 0.26 -28.18 -25.77
CA PRO A 311 1.06 -27.73 -26.91
C PRO A 311 1.28 -26.21 -26.93
N LYS A 312 0.30 -25.44 -26.47
CA LYS A 312 0.41 -23.99 -26.36
C LYS A 312 -0.55 -23.45 -25.30
N VAL A 313 0.01 -22.76 -24.30
CA VAL A 313 -0.73 -22.15 -23.19
C VAL A 313 -0.59 -20.64 -23.26
N TYR A 314 -1.71 -19.94 -23.14
CA TYR A 314 -1.80 -18.50 -23.02
C TYR A 314 -2.42 -18.14 -21.69
N VAL A 315 -1.95 -17.03 -21.14
CA VAL A 315 -2.54 -16.38 -19.97
C VAL A 315 -2.86 -14.95 -20.34
N SER A 316 -3.98 -14.45 -19.85
CA SER A 316 -4.35 -13.06 -20.12
C SER A 316 -3.37 -12.10 -19.45
N THR A 317 -3.21 -10.90 -20.01
CA THR A 317 -2.43 -9.84 -19.36
C THR A 317 -3.00 -9.44 -18.00
N ALA A 318 -4.32 -9.59 -17.81
CA ALA A 318 -4.98 -9.36 -16.53
C ALA A 318 -4.60 -10.42 -15.47
N THR A 319 -4.59 -11.71 -15.85
CA THR A 319 -4.15 -12.83 -15.01
C THR A 319 -2.71 -12.61 -14.50
N ARG A 320 -1.81 -12.20 -15.40
CA ARG A 320 -0.42 -11.91 -15.03
C ARG A 320 -0.30 -10.72 -14.08
N ARG A 321 -1.01 -9.62 -14.36
CA ARG A 321 -1.04 -8.44 -13.46
C ARG A 321 -1.51 -8.81 -12.06
N ALA A 322 -2.53 -9.66 -11.95
CA ALA A 322 -3.04 -10.11 -10.65
C ALA A 322 -2.01 -10.95 -9.90
N LEU A 323 -1.27 -11.84 -10.59
CA LEU A 323 -0.17 -12.60 -9.98
C LEU A 323 0.97 -11.69 -9.50
N ASP A 324 1.38 -10.71 -10.30
CA ASP A 324 2.44 -9.76 -9.92
C ASP A 324 2.04 -8.94 -8.69
N MET A 325 0.83 -8.36 -8.68
CA MET A 325 0.28 -7.66 -7.51
C MET A 325 0.21 -8.58 -6.29
N LYS A 326 -0.10 -9.87 -6.49
CA LYS A 326 -0.11 -10.84 -5.41
C LYS A 326 1.27 -11.18 -4.90
N MET A 327 2.28 -11.25 -5.77
CA MET A 327 3.67 -11.45 -5.38
C MET A 327 4.22 -10.25 -4.62
N GLU A 328 3.88 -9.03 -5.04
CA GLU A 328 4.25 -7.79 -4.34
C GLU A 328 3.60 -7.70 -2.95
N SER A 329 2.33 -8.12 -2.81
CA SER A 329 1.62 -8.14 -1.52
C SER A 329 1.96 -9.35 -0.64
N SER A 330 2.28 -10.51 -1.22
CA SER A 330 2.60 -11.74 -0.47
C SER A 330 4.08 -11.88 -0.12
N GLY A 331 4.98 -11.19 -0.85
CA GLY A 331 6.37 -11.00 -0.43
C GLY A 331 6.46 -10.41 0.97
N ALA A 332 5.54 -9.49 1.29
CA ALA A 332 5.36 -8.89 2.61
C ALA A 332 4.91 -9.85 3.73
N LEU A 333 4.41 -11.06 3.41
CA LEU A 333 3.85 -12.02 4.38
C LEU A 333 4.69 -13.30 4.55
N ARG A 334 5.66 -13.57 3.68
CA ARG A 334 6.43 -14.83 3.68
C ARG A 334 7.58 -14.90 4.70
N CYS A 335 7.90 -13.82 5.41
CA CYS A 335 8.92 -13.84 6.48
C CYS A 335 8.36 -14.11 7.89
N CYS A 336 7.07 -14.46 8.03
CA CYS A 336 6.47 -14.90 9.30
C CYS A 336 6.53 -16.43 9.53
N ARG A 337 7.49 -17.14 8.91
CA ARG A 337 7.83 -18.52 9.30
C ARG A 337 9.33 -18.72 9.35
#